data_AF-A0AAV1ZY44-F1
#
_entry.id   AF-A0AAV1ZY44-F1
#
_cell.length_a   1.000
_cell.length_b   1.000
_cell.length_c   1.000
_cell.angle_alpha   90.00
_cell.angle_beta   90.00
_cell.angle_gamma   90.00
#
_symmetry.space_group_name_H-M   'P 1'
#
loop_
_entity.id
_entity.type
_entity.pdbx_description
1 polymer ?
#
loop_
_entity_poly.entity_id
_entity_poly.type
_entity_poly.pdbx_seq_one_letter_code
_entity_poly.pdbx_strand_id
1 'polypeptide(L)'
;MKQVAIEILIEKKDLEWWPRLTKNSEKLAWLKLDFDKLKTFDDEDEEETYDPRLYDPSDTLSKLKNRRKKYQQRVEDFRKIYLFLYNLSQFIGFLYVLIVLTIEYAKEGPQFLEKAYPLVQTAFTFCQVLQTLEVIHPMLGYTAGSAFAPFLQVLGRMFMLFGMINAEPRIQSKPAVFYLIYVYCLSEVIRYPYYMLRVYNVDIGLLTWLRYTVWIALYPLGFLNEGIIILRNIPYFEETKKFSLFLPNKWNISFYFPSIMRIYLLLGLFPLLYFAMTHMYHQRVKILGRSQRQKED
;
A
#
# COMPACT_ATOMS: atom_id res chain seq x y z
N MET A 1 -53.09 24.20 47.05
CA MET A 1 -52.60 23.45 48.22
C MET A 1 -51.12 23.19 48.01
N LYS A 2 -50.22 23.66 48.89
CA LYS A 2 -48.80 23.31 48.81
C LYS A 2 -48.66 21.83 49.20
N GLN A 3 -48.12 21.01 48.31
CA GLN A 3 -47.73 19.65 48.67
C GLN A 3 -46.55 19.77 49.66
N VAL A 4 -46.75 19.25 50.87
CA VAL A 4 -45.68 19.12 51.87
C VAL A 4 -45.06 17.75 51.64
N ALA A 5 -43.87 17.72 51.06
CA ALA A 5 -43.07 16.51 50.92
C ALA A 5 -42.06 16.43 52.07
N ILE A 6 -41.83 15.23 52.60
CA ILE A 6 -40.82 14.98 53.63
C ILE A 6 -39.65 14.30 52.95
N GLU A 7 -38.49 14.96 52.95
CA GLU A 7 -37.25 14.39 52.44
C GLU A 7 -36.43 13.80 53.59
N ILE A 8 -36.03 12.54 53.44
CA ILE A 8 -35.19 11.84 54.41
C ILE A 8 -33.92 11.41 53.69
N LEU A 9 -32.77 11.79 54.24
CA LEU A 9 -31.45 11.51 53.68
C LEU A 9 -30.75 10.49 54.57
N ILE A 10 -30.42 9.32 54.01
CA ILE A 10 -29.77 8.22 54.73
C ILE A 10 -28.51 7.86 53.98
N GLU A 11 -27.38 7.82 54.69
CA GLU A 11 -26.10 7.43 54.14
C GLU A 11 -26.03 5.90 54.01
N LYS A 12 -25.60 5.41 52.83
CA LYS A 12 -25.40 3.98 52.61
C LYS A 12 -24.16 3.52 53.36
N LYS A 13 -24.20 2.30 53.89
CA LYS A 13 -23.05 1.68 54.58
C LYS A 13 -21.89 1.38 53.62
N ASP A 14 -22.20 0.93 52.41
CA ASP A 14 -21.23 0.53 51.38
C ASP A 14 -21.51 1.31 50.09
N LEU A 15 -20.46 1.72 49.39
CA LEU A 15 -20.49 2.52 48.15
C LEU A 15 -20.86 1.70 46.89
N GLU A 16 -21.31 0.46 47.05
CA GLU A 16 -21.65 -0.44 45.95
C GLU A 16 -23.06 -0.18 45.39
N TRP A 17 -23.27 -0.56 44.14
CA TRP A 17 -24.58 -0.50 43.50
C TRP A 17 -25.54 -1.50 44.15
N TRP A 18 -26.67 -1.00 44.66
CA TRP A 18 -27.70 -1.84 45.26
C TRP A 18 -28.77 -2.15 44.23
N PRO A 19 -28.89 -3.39 43.74
CA PRO A 19 -29.94 -3.73 42.77
C PRO A 19 -31.36 -3.61 43.37
N ARG A 20 -31.50 -3.61 44.71
CA ARG A 20 -32.76 -3.45 45.45
C ARG A 20 -32.53 -2.79 46.82
N LEU A 21 -33.54 -2.06 47.30
CA LEU A 21 -33.55 -1.44 48.64
C LEU A 21 -34.10 -2.39 49.73
N THR A 22 -35.00 -3.31 49.37
CA THR A 22 -35.65 -4.24 50.31
C THR A 22 -34.94 -5.59 50.37
N LYS A 23 -34.91 -6.19 51.56
CA LYS A 23 -34.36 -7.54 51.78
C LYS A 23 -35.22 -8.65 51.16
N ASN A 24 -36.55 -8.46 51.15
CA ASN A 24 -37.50 -9.38 50.54
C ASN A 24 -37.78 -9.00 49.08
N SER A 25 -38.05 -9.99 48.23
CA SER A 25 -38.31 -9.80 46.79
C SER A 25 -39.74 -9.34 46.45
N GLU A 26 -40.58 -9.09 47.46
CA GLU A 26 -41.95 -8.64 47.26
C GLU A 26 -42.00 -7.14 46.92
N LYS A 27 -42.75 -6.80 45.87
CA LYS A 27 -42.86 -5.43 45.37
C LYS A 27 -43.89 -4.64 46.19
N LEU A 28 -43.43 -3.72 47.02
CA LEU A 28 -44.30 -2.81 47.78
C LEU A 28 -44.94 -1.78 46.83
N ALA A 29 -46.27 -1.73 46.78
CA ALA A 29 -47.02 -0.90 45.83
C ALA A 29 -46.83 0.62 46.03
N TRP A 30 -46.44 1.04 47.23
CA TRP A 30 -46.23 2.44 47.61
C TRP A 30 -44.77 2.90 47.47
N LEU A 31 -43.83 1.96 47.26
CA LEU A 31 -42.41 2.28 47.05
C LEU A 31 -42.17 2.50 45.56
N LYS A 32 -41.90 3.75 45.18
CA LYS A 32 -41.55 4.14 43.81
C LYS A 32 -40.15 4.74 43.78
N LEU A 33 -39.45 4.53 42.67
CA LEU A 33 -38.15 5.15 42.44
C LEU A 33 -38.36 6.64 42.15
N ASP A 34 -37.59 7.48 42.82
CA ASP A 34 -37.51 8.91 42.52
C ASP A 34 -36.53 9.10 41.36
N PHE A 35 -37.05 9.34 40.16
CA PHE A 35 -36.25 9.50 38.95
C PHE A 35 -35.48 10.82 38.92
N ASP A 36 -35.91 11.83 39.68
CA ASP A 36 -35.24 13.13 39.74
C ASP A 36 -33.95 13.07 40.56
N LYS A 37 -33.80 12.07 41.44
CA LYS A 37 -32.62 11.88 42.30
C LYS A 37 -31.78 10.65 41.91
N LEU A 38 -32.15 9.93 40.86
CA LEU A 38 -31.43 8.75 40.40
C LEU A 38 -30.24 9.18 39.54
N LYS A 39 -29.02 9.03 40.06
CA LYS A 39 -27.79 9.24 39.29
C LYS A 39 -27.45 7.96 38.50
N THR A 40 -27.23 8.08 37.20
CA THR A 40 -26.72 7.00 36.34
C THR A 40 -25.21 7.12 36.14
N PHE A 41 -24.55 6.04 35.71
CA PHE A 41 -23.10 6.02 35.50
C PHE A 41 -22.61 7.03 34.45
N ASP A 42 -23.48 7.49 33.54
CA ASP A 42 -23.16 8.54 32.57
C ASP A 42 -23.27 9.95 33.18
N ASP A 43 -23.95 10.11 34.32
CA ASP A 43 -24.07 11.41 35.03
C ASP A 43 -22.85 11.70 35.94
N GLU A 44 -21.99 10.70 36.21
CA GLU A 44 -20.73 10.92 36.94
C GLU A 44 -19.72 11.76 36.14
N ASP A 45 -19.83 11.78 34.81
CA ASP A 45 -19.00 12.62 33.93
C ASP A 45 -19.49 14.09 33.88
N GLU A 46 -20.71 14.38 34.36
CA GLU A 46 -21.32 15.73 34.26
C GLU A 46 -21.37 16.51 35.59
N GLU A 47 -21.22 15.87 36.76
CA GLU A 47 -21.29 16.52 38.08
C GLU A 47 -20.00 16.47 38.93
N GLU A 48 -18.81 16.61 38.32
CA GLU A 48 -17.71 17.23 39.08
C GLU A 48 -18.12 18.68 39.37
N THR A 49 -18.39 19.00 40.64
CA THR A 49 -18.73 20.35 41.10
C THR A 49 -17.65 21.32 40.62
N TYR A 50 -17.96 22.10 39.57
CA TYR A 50 -17.05 23.06 38.96
C TYR A 50 -16.76 24.19 39.96
N ASP A 51 -15.63 24.10 40.67
CA ASP A 51 -15.10 25.19 41.47
C ASP A 51 -14.19 26.07 40.58
N PRO A 52 -14.61 27.30 40.23
CA PRO A 52 -13.83 28.19 39.36
C PRO A 52 -12.43 28.54 39.92
N ARG A 53 -12.17 28.29 41.21
CA ARG A 53 -10.88 28.57 41.87
C ARG A 53 -9.84 27.47 41.70
N LEU A 54 -10.27 26.27 41.32
CA LEU A 54 -9.41 25.10 41.03
C LEU A 54 -9.15 24.94 39.51
N TYR A 55 -9.59 25.90 38.70
CA TYR A 55 -9.37 25.90 37.26
C TYR A 55 -7.90 26.13 36.93
N ASP A 56 -7.19 25.05 36.57
CA ASP A 56 -5.83 25.12 36.03
C ASP A 56 -5.87 24.96 34.49
N PRO A 57 -5.63 26.02 33.71
CA PRO A 57 -5.57 25.96 32.24
C PRO A 57 -4.53 24.98 31.71
N SER A 58 -3.49 24.69 32.50
CA SER A 58 -2.41 23.78 32.09
C SER A 58 -2.86 22.31 32.07
N ASP A 59 -3.76 21.92 32.98
CA ASP A 59 -4.29 20.56 33.05
C ASP A 59 -5.29 20.28 31.91
N THR A 60 -6.11 21.26 31.54
CA THR A 60 -7.01 21.15 30.37
C THR A 60 -6.21 21.02 29.06
N LEU A 61 -5.14 21.79 28.91
CA LEU A 61 -4.25 21.71 27.75
C LEU A 61 -3.52 20.36 27.71
N SER A 62 -3.10 19.82 28.85
CA SER A 62 -2.45 18.51 28.96
C SER A 62 -3.41 17.38 28.52
N LYS A 63 -4.67 17.42 28.97
CA LYS A 63 -5.73 16.48 28.59
C LYS A 63 -6.04 16.53 27.09
N LEU A 64 -6.13 17.73 26.50
CA LEU A 64 -6.32 17.91 25.06
C LEU A 64 -5.11 17.40 24.25
N LYS A 65 -3.88 17.67 24.69
CA LYS A 65 -2.65 17.13 24.08
C LYS A 65 -2.63 15.60 24.13
N ASN A 66 -3.00 15.00 25.26
CA ASN A 66 -3.08 13.54 25.42
C ASN A 66 -4.15 12.92 24.52
N ARG A 67 -5.34 13.54 24.42
CA ARG A 67 -6.40 13.13 23.48
C ARG A 67 -5.91 13.19 22.03
N ARG A 68 -5.22 14.28 21.64
CA ARG A 68 -4.62 14.45 20.31
C ARG A 68 -3.55 13.38 20.03
N LYS A 69 -2.67 13.09 21.00
CA LYS A 69 -1.62 12.07 20.88
C LYS A 69 -2.22 10.66 20.73
N LYS A 70 -3.23 10.31 21.53
CA LYS A 70 -3.97 9.03 21.39
C LYS A 70 -4.65 8.91 20.02
N TYR A 71 -5.25 9.99 19.52
CA TYR A 71 -5.85 10.00 18.18
C TYR A 71 -4.79 9.82 17.09
N GLN A 72 -3.68 10.56 17.15
CA GLN A 72 -2.55 10.43 16.22
C GLN A 72 -2.00 9.01 16.21
N GLN A 73 -1.79 8.41 17.38
CA GLN A 73 -1.31 7.03 17.49
C GLN A 73 -2.28 6.04 16.85
N ARG A 74 -3.59 6.17 17.10
CA ARG A 74 -4.60 5.33 16.43
C ARG A 74 -4.53 5.47 14.90
N VAL A 75 -4.46 6.70 14.38
CA VAL A 75 -4.35 6.95 12.94
C VAL A 75 -3.09 6.32 12.35
N GLU A 76 -1.96 6.40 13.06
CA GLU A 76 -0.71 5.76 12.64
C GLU A 76 -0.81 4.23 12.65
N ASP A 77 -1.47 3.64 13.64
CA ASP A 77 -1.66 2.19 13.72
C ASP A 77 -2.59 1.69 12.61
N PHE A 78 -3.70 2.39 12.36
CA PHE A 78 -4.57 2.11 11.20
C PHE A 78 -3.81 2.20 9.88
N ARG A 79 -2.95 3.23 9.72
CA ARG A 79 -2.09 3.37 8.54
C ARG A 79 -1.12 2.19 8.40
N LYS A 80 -0.48 1.76 9.48
CA LYS A 80 0.43 0.60 9.47
C LYS A 80 -0.30 -0.68 9.06
N ILE A 81 -1.46 -0.96 9.66
CA ILE A 81 -2.29 -2.12 9.33
C ILE A 81 -2.69 -2.10 7.86
N TYR A 82 -3.18 -0.96 7.36
CA TYR A 82 -3.54 -0.79 5.97
C TYR A 82 -2.35 -1.04 5.02
N LEU A 83 -1.19 -0.43 5.28
CA LEU A 83 0.00 -0.62 4.46
C LEU A 83 0.48 -2.07 4.51
N PHE A 84 0.43 -2.72 5.66
CA PHE A 84 0.79 -4.12 5.79
C PHE A 84 -0.13 -5.02 4.96
N LEU A 85 -1.45 -4.85 5.08
CA LEU A 85 -2.43 -5.60 4.31
C LEU A 85 -2.28 -5.36 2.81
N TYR A 86 -2.05 -4.11 2.40
CA TYR A 86 -1.78 -3.77 1.00
C TYR A 86 -0.56 -4.53 0.45
N ASN A 87 0.58 -4.45 1.17
CA ASN A 87 1.80 -5.14 0.73
C ASN A 87 1.61 -6.67 0.75
N LEU A 88 0.84 -7.21 1.70
CA LEU A 88 0.51 -8.63 1.76
C LEU A 88 -0.34 -9.07 0.56
N SER A 89 -1.40 -8.32 0.22
CA SER A 89 -2.24 -8.60 -0.95
C SER A 89 -1.43 -8.58 -2.24
N GLN A 90 -0.55 -7.59 -2.39
CA GLN A 90 0.36 -7.49 -3.51
C GLN A 90 1.34 -8.68 -3.57
N PHE A 91 1.94 -9.05 -2.44
CA PHE A 91 2.81 -10.22 -2.34
C PHE A 91 2.09 -11.49 -2.80
N ILE A 92 0.88 -11.75 -2.29
CA ILE A 92 0.08 -12.93 -2.66
C ILE A 92 -0.22 -12.93 -4.15
N GLY A 93 -0.61 -11.78 -4.72
CA GLY A 93 -0.93 -11.66 -6.14
C GLY A 93 0.25 -11.98 -7.06
N PHE A 94 1.42 -11.38 -6.80
CA PHE A 94 2.62 -11.64 -7.59
C PHE A 94 3.19 -13.04 -7.36
N LEU A 95 3.11 -13.56 -6.12
CA LEU A 95 3.52 -14.92 -5.81
C LEU A 95 2.65 -15.94 -6.54
N TYR A 96 1.32 -15.74 -6.57
CA TYR A 96 0.40 -16.58 -7.34
C TYR A 96 0.79 -16.63 -8.81
N VAL A 97 1.01 -15.48 -9.45
CA VAL A 97 1.45 -15.43 -10.86
C VAL A 97 2.77 -16.15 -11.05
N LEU A 98 3.75 -15.95 -10.16
CA LEU A 98 5.06 -16.59 -10.25
C LEU A 98 4.97 -18.12 -10.13
N ILE A 99 4.15 -18.62 -9.19
CA ILE A 99 3.93 -20.05 -8.97
C ILE A 99 3.26 -20.66 -10.20
N VAL A 100 2.19 -20.05 -10.73
CA VAL A 100 1.51 -20.54 -11.93
C VAL A 100 2.47 -20.61 -13.11
N LEU A 101 3.26 -19.56 -13.35
CA LEU A 101 4.25 -19.56 -14.43
C LEU A 101 5.31 -20.66 -14.26
N THR A 102 5.78 -20.89 -13.03
CA THR A 102 6.83 -21.88 -12.75
C THR A 102 6.32 -23.31 -12.88
N ILE A 103 5.14 -23.60 -12.32
CA ILE A 103 4.54 -24.94 -12.34
C ILE A 103 4.15 -25.33 -13.77
N GLU A 104 3.48 -24.45 -14.49
CA GLU A 104 3.02 -24.76 -15.84
C GLU A 104 4.20 -24.87 -16.84
N TYR A 105 5.23 -24.04 -16.67
CA TYR A 105 6.48 -24.21 -17.42
C TYR A 105 7.18 -25.55 -17.12
N ALA A 106 7.15 -26.01 -15.86
CA ALA A 106 7.72 -27.31 -15.49
C ALA A 106 6.92 -28.50 -16.07
N LYS A 107 5.61 -28.34 -16.30
CA LYS A 107 4.73 -29.39 -16.86
C LYS A 107 4.80 -29.46 -18.40
N GLU A 108 4.60 -28.33 -19.07
CA GLU A 108 4.45 -28.25 -20.53
C GLU A 108 5.78 -27.90 -21.25
N GLY A 109 6.80 -27.48 -20.50
CA GLY A 109 8.11 -27.12 -21.06
C GLY A 109 8.05 -25.87 -21.95
N PRO A 110 8.92 -25.79 -22.99
CA PRO A 110 9.00 -24.61 -23.86
C PRO A 110 7.71 -24.27 -24.62
N GLN A 111 6.81 -25.23 -24.82
CA GLN A 111 5.53 -25.01 -25.50
C GLN A 111 4.58 -24.11 -24.69
N PHE A 112 4.74 -24.09 -23.36
CA PHE A 112 3.97 -23.22 -22.47
C PHE A 112 4.20 -21.73 -22.74
N LEU A 113 5.37 -21.36 -23.27
CA LEU A 113 5.77 -19.96 -23.45
C LEU A 113 4.74 -19.17 -24.27
N GLU A 114 4.07 -19.81 -25.23
CA GLU A 114 3.06 -19.17 -26.07
C GLU A 114 1.72 -18.97 -25.34
N LYS A 115 1.38 -19.85 -24.39
CA LYS A 115 0.14 -19.84 -23.62
C LYS A 115 0.26 -19.10 -22.29
N ALA A 116 1.48 -18.79 -21.87
CA ALA A 116 1.75 -18.24 -20.55
C ALA A 116 1.05 -16.90 -20.32
N TYR A 117 1.09 -16.00 -21.31
CA TYR A 117 0.51 -14.67 -21.16
C TYR A 117 -1.01 -14.69 -20.98
N PRO A 118 -1.80 -15.30 -21.90
CA PRO A 118 -3.25 -15.38 -21.72
C PRO A 118 -3.69 -15.98 -20.39
N LEU A 119 -2.95 -16.96 -19.87
CA LEU A 119 -3.27 -17.61 -18.60
C LEU A 119 -3.13 -16.67 -17.40
N VAL A 120 -2.07 -15.86 -17.37
CA VAL A 120 -1.75 -15.01 -16.19
C VAL A 120 -2.16 -13.56 -16.35
N GLN A 121 -2.53 -13.13 -17.56
CA GLN A 121 -2.80 -11.73 -17.92
C GLN A 121 -3.75 -11.05 -16.93
N THR A 122 -4.87 -11.69 -16.57
CA THR A 122 -5.87 -11.09 -15.68
C THR A 122 -5.29 -10.80 -14.30
N ALA A 123 -4.69 -11.81 -13.66
CA ALA A 123 -4.11 -11.66 -12.32
C ALA A 123 -2.93 -10.67 -12.32
N PHE A 124 -2.06 -10.76 -13.33
CA PHE A 124 -0.91 -9.87 -13.46
C PHE A 124 -1.33 -8.42 -13.70
N THR A 125 -2.29 -8.18 -14.61
CA THR A 125 -2.82 -6.84 -14.90
C THR A 125 -3.47 -6.23 -13.68
N PHE A 126 -4.25 -7.01 -12.92
CA PHE A 126 -4.85 -6.54 -11.68
C PHE A 126 -3.79 -6.11 -10.66
N CYS A 127 -2.75 -6.92 -10.45
CA CYS A 127 -1.65 -6.57 -9.53
C CYS A 127 -0.92 -5.30 -9.98
N GLN A 128 -0.64 -5.17 -11.29
CA GLN A 128 -0.01 -3.97 -11.87
C GLN A 128 -0.88 -2.74 -11.65
N VAL A 129 -2.19 -2.80 -11.92
CA VAL A 129 -3.10 -1.64 -11.71
C VAL A 129 -3.12 -1.23 -10.24
N LEU A 130 -3.14 -2.19 -9.33
CA LEU A 130 -3.04 -1.92 -7.90
C LEU A 130 -1.70 -1.30 -7.47
N GLN A 131 -0.61 -1.45 -8.24
CA GLN A 131 0.66 -0.75 -7.97
C GLN A 131 0.56 0.77 -8.18
N THR A 132 -0.46 1.26 -8.90
CA THR A 132 -0.72 2.70 -9.01
C THR A 132 -0.96 3.34 -7.63
N LEU A 133 -1.48 2.58 -6.67
CA LEU A 133 -1.64 3.03 -5.29
C LEU A 133 -0.29 3.38 -4.63
N GLU A 134 0.83 2.79 -5.05
CA GLU A 134 2.16 3.12 -4.52
C GLU A 134 2.64 4.52 -4.91
N VAL A 135 2.10 5.08 -6.00
CA VAL A 135 2.32 6.48 -6.37
C VAL A 135 1.44 7.39 -5.52
N ILE A 136 0.21 6.94 -5.24
CA ILE A 136 -0.79 7.71 -4.49
C ILE A 136 -0.44 7.77 -2.99
N HIS A 137 0.09 6.70 -2.40
CA HIS A 137 0.46 6.65 -0.97
C HIS A 137 1.40 7.79 -0.54
N PRO A 138 2.55 8.05 -1.20
CA PRO A 138 3.40 9.18 -0.85
C PRO A 138 2.75 10.53 -1.18
N MET A 139 1.92 10.62 -2.23
CA MET A 139 1.18 11.86 -2.56
C MET A 139 0.18 12.26 -1.48
N LEU A 140 -0.46 11.28 -0.83
CA LEU A 140 -1.41 11.48 0.28
C LEU A 140 -0.72 11.51 1.66
N GLY A 141 0.61 11.36 1.72
CA GLY A 141 1.36 11.35 2.98
C GLY A 141 1.27 10.05 3.79
N TYR A 142 0.80 8.96 3.20
CA TYR A 142 0.78 7.63 3.85
C TYR A 142 2.19 7.04 4.01
N THR A 143 3.12 7.34 3.09
CA THR A 143 4.50 6.84 3.14
C THR A 143 5.51 7.98 3.06
N ALA A 144 6.62 7.86 3.81
CA ALA A 144 7.71 8.82 3.76
C ALA A 144 8.58 8.55 2.53
N GLY A 145 8.50 9.42 1.51
CA GLY A 145 9.32 9.30 0.31
C GLY A 145 8.85 10.20 -0.84
N SER A 146 9.70 10.34 -1.86
CA SER A 146 9.32 11.03 -3.10
C SER A 146 8.46 10.11 -3.97
N ALA A 147 7.31 10.61 -4.42
CA ALA A 147 6.42 9.89 -5.34
C ALA A 147 7.02 9.72 -6.75
N PHE A 148 8.09 10.43 -7.09
CA PHE A 148 8.64 10.46 -8.44
C PHE A 148 9.26 9.14 -8.89
N ALA A 149 10.03 8.47 -8.03
CA ALA A 149 10.66 7.21 -8.39
C ALA A 149 9.64 6.06 -8.57
N PRO A 150 8.67 5.85 -7.64
CA PRO A 150 7.56 4.92 -7.87
C PRO A 150 6.73 5.28 -9.11
N PHE A 151 6.50 6.57 -9.36
CA PHE A 151 5.76 7.02 -10.54
C PHE A 151 6.43 6.58 -11.85
N LEU A 152 7.72 6.86 -12.03
CA LEU A 152 8.45 6.44 -13.23
C LEU A 152 8.45 4.93 -13.41
N GLN A 153 8.62 4.18 -12.32
CA GLN A 153 8.62 2.72 -12.36
C GLN A 153 7.25 2.16 -12.77
N VAL A 154 6.17 2.62 -12.12
CA VAL A 154 4.80 2.18 -12.45
C VAL A 154 4.42 2.59 -13.87
N LEU A 155 4.75 3.82 -14.28
CA LEU A 155 4.49 4.31 -15.64
C LEU A 155 5.19 3.44 -16.69
N GLY A 156 6.46 3.09 -16.48
CA GLY A 156 7.21 2.20 -17.38
C GLY A 156 6.56 0.81 -17.49
N ARG A 157 6.18 0.20 -16.35
CA ARG A 157 5.49 -1.10 -16.34
C ARG A 157 4.13 -1.04 -17.03
N MET A 158 3.36 0.02 -16.79
CA MET A 158 2.05 0.24 -17.43
C MET A 158 2.17 0.41 -18.93
N PHE A 159 3.16 1.18 -19.37
CA PHE A 159 3.44 1.37 -20.78
C PHE A 159 3.80 0.04 -21.47
N MET A 160 4.65 -0.78 -20.84
CA MET A 160 4.97 -2.11 -21.36
C MET A 160 3.74 -3.03 -21.40
N LEU A 161 2.92 -3.05 -20.34
CA LEU A 161 1.75 -3.92 -20.28
C LEU A 161 0.66 -3.50 -21.28
N PHE A 162 0.20 -2.25 -21.20
CA PHE A 162 -0.93 -1.76 -22.01
C PHE A 162 -0.51 -1.29 -23.40
N GLY A 163 0.59 -0.55 -23.49
CA GLY A 163 1.06 0.05 -24.73
C GLY A 163 1.81 -0.91 -25.65
N MET A 164 2.45 -1.95 -25.11
CA MET A 164 3.25 -2.89 -25.90
C MET A 164 2.64 -4.30 -25.98
N ILE A 165 2.31 -4.92 -24.84
CA ILE A 165 1.89 -6.33 -24.82
C ILE A 165 0.40 -6.49 -25.13
N ASN A 166 -0.48 -5.71 -24.48
CA ASN A 166 -1.94 -5.77 -24.73
C ASN A 166 -2.31 -5.13 -26.07
N ALA A 167 -1.55 -4.14 -26.52
CA ALA A 167 -1.80 -3.46 -27.79
C ALA A 167 -1.64 -4.40 -29.00
N GLU A 168 -0.77 -5.41 -28.92
CA GLU A 168 -0.49 -6.31 -30.03
C GLU A 168 -0.52 -7.79 -29.61
N PRO A 169 -1.60 -8.54 -29.91
CA PRO A 169 -1.73 -9.94 -29.52
C PRO A 169 -0.61 -10.85 -30.04
N ARG A 170 -0.02 -10.53 -31.20
CA ARG A 170 1.05 -11.32 -31.82
C ARG A 170 2.33 -11.39 -30.97
N ILE A 171 2.58 -10.40 -30.11
CA ILE A 171 3.78 -10.40 -29.26
C ILE A 171 3.61 -11.27 -28.02
N GLN A 172 2.36 -11.55 -27.61
CA GLN A 172 2.05 -12.26 -26.37
C GLN A 172 2.57 -13.69 -26.36
N SER A 173 2.68 -14.32 -27.53
CA SER A 173 3.23 -15.67 -27.68
C SER A 173 4.76 -15.71 -27.66
N LYS A 174 5.45 -14.57 -27.66
CA LYS A 174 6.91 -14.54 -27.73
C LYS A 174 7.53 -14.84 -26.35
N PRO A 175 8.62 -15.64 -26.30
CA PRO A 175 9.32 -15.95 -25.04
C PRO A 175 9.74 -14.72 -24.23
N ALA A 176 10.06 -13.60 -24.89
CA ALA A 176 10.45 -12.36 -24.22
C ALA A 176 9.38 -11.84 -23.25
N VAL A 177 8.09 -12.04 -23.57
CA VAL A 177 6.97 -11.64 -22.69
C VAL A 177 6.94 -12.50 -21.43
N PHE A 178 7.12 -13.81 -21.57
CA PHE A 178 7.22 -14.73 -20.43
C PHE A 178 8.37 -14.32 -19.49
N TYR A 179 9.58 -14.15 -20.03
CA TYR A 179 10.74 -13.77 -19.22
C TYR A 179 10.57 -12.39 -18.58
N LEU A 180 9.96 -11.43 -19.28
CA LEU A 180 9.69 -10.11 -18.72
C LEU A 180 8.75 -10.20 -17.50
N ILE A 181 7.63 -10.91 -17.64
CA ILE A 181 6.65 -11.08 -16.55
C ILE A 181 7.28 -11.85 -15.40
N TYR A 182 8.07 -12.88 -15.69
CA TYR A 182 8.79 -13.64 -14.67
C TYR A 182 9.74 -12.76 -13.86
N VAL A 183 10.57 -11.94 -14.54
CA VAL A 183 11.48 -10.98 -13.90
C VAL A 183 10.71 -9.95 -13.09
N TYR A 184 9.59 -9.46 -13.61
CA TYR A 184 8.72 -8.53 -12.89
C TYR A 184 8.21 -9.18 -11.60
N CYS A 185 7.55 -10.33 -11.68
CA CYS A 185 7.02 -11.02 -10.50
C CYS A 185 8.12 -11.35 -9.48
N LEU A 186 9.28 -11.83 -9.93
CA LEU A 186 10.41 -12.14 -9.03
C LEU A 186 10.90 -10.90 -8.28
N SER A 187 11.01 -9.75 -8.97
CA SER A 187 11.40 -8.48 -8.33
C SER A 187 10.40 -8.04 -7.26
N GLU A 188 9.12 -8.31 -7.48
CA GLU A 188 8.03 -7.91 -6.62
C GLU A 188 7.85 -8.83 -5.41
N VAL A 189 7.99 -10.13 -5.60
CA VAL A 189 7.97 -11.16 -4.54
C VAL A 189 9.07 -10.91 -3.50
N ILE A 190 10.20 -10.31 -3.89
CA ILE A 190 11.26 -9.91 -2.95
C ILE A 190 10.95 -8.56 -2.28
N ARG A 191 10.33 -7.64 -3.01
CA ARG A 191 10.05 -6.27 -2.55
C ARG A 191 8.99 -6.21 -1.47
N TYR A 192 7.86 -6.86 -1.67
CA TYR A 192 6.71 -6.72 -0.78
C TYR A 192 6.96 -7.25 0.63
N PRO A 193 7.61 -8.41 0.84
CA PRO A 193 7.99 -8.85 2.18
C PRO A 193 8.90 -7.85 2.89
N TYR A 194 9.82 -7.21 2.15
CA TYR A 194 10.68 -6.18 2.72
C TYR A 194 9.86 -4.96 3.19
N TYR A 195 8.91 -4.49 2.37
CA TYR A 195 8.04 -3.36 2.76
C TYR A 195 7.07 -3.72 3.90
N MET A 196 6.55 -4.95 3.95
CA MET A 196 5.72 -5.43 5.06
C MET A 196 6.45 -5.34 6.40
N LEU A 197 7.70 -5.81 6.46
CA LEU A 197 8.50 -5.77 7.69
C LEU A 197 8.91 -4.34 8.06
N ARG A 198 9.21 -3.51 7.05
CA ARG A 198 9.58 -2.11 7.25
C ARG A 198 8.47 -1.29 7.89
N VAL A 199 7.19 -1.61 7.65
CA VAL A 199 6.04 -0.94 8.30
C VAL A 199 6.09 -1.06 9.84
N TYR A 200 6.61 -2.18 10.35
CA TYR A 200 6.79 -2.42 11.79
C TYR A 200 8.21 -2.14 12.29
N ASN A 201 9.05 -1.51 11.46
CA ASN A 201 10.48 -1.28 11.74
C ASN A 201 11.26 -2.57 12.08
N VAL A 202 10.85 -3.71 11.51
CA VAL A 202 11.57 -4.97 11.63
C VAL A 202 12.48 -5.10 10.41
N ASP A 203 13.79 -5.23 10.64
CA ASP A 203 14.78 -5.37 9.58
C ASP A 203 15.40 -6.78 9.62
N ILE A 204 15.09 -7.61 8.63
CA ILE A 204 15.76 -8.90 8.43
C ILE A 204 16.95 -8.70 7.50
N GLY A 205 18.16 -9.04 7.98
CA GLY A 205 19.41 -8.82 7.25
C GLY A 205 19.43 -9.49 5.86
N LEU A 206 19.00 -10.76 5.77
CA LEU A 206 18.94 -11.50 4.50
C LEU A 206 17.98 -10.84 3.49
N LEU A 207 16.78 -10.47 3.92
CA LEU A 207 15.78 -9.88 3.03
C LEU A 207 16.18 -8.46 2.57
N THR A 208 16.78 -7.69 3.47
CA THR A 208 17.34 -6.37 3.15
C THR A 208 18.46 -6.51 2.13
N TRP A 209 19.38 -7.47 2.34
CA TRP A 209 20.45 -7.75 1.37
C TRP A 209 19.90 -8.17 0.02
N LEU A 210 18.91 -9.08 0.00
CA LEU A 210 18.28 -9.57 -1.22
C LEU A 210 17.64 -8.41 -2.00
N ARG A 211 16.85 -7.57 -1.32
CA ARG A 211 16.21 -6.39 -1.91
C ARG A 211 17.22 -5.44 -2.56
N TYR A 212 18.35 -5.19 -1.90
CA TYR A 212 19.37 -4.24 -2.36
C TYR A 212 20.50 -4.88 -3.17
N THR A 213 20.40 -6.16 -3.57
CA THR A 213 21.42 -6.83 -4.39
C THR A 213 20.83 -7.48 -5.65
N VAL A 214 19.64 -8.06 -5.57
CA VAL A 214 19.04 -8.81 -6.69
C VAL A 214 18.73 -7.94 -7.91
N TRP A 215 18.51 -6.63 -7.72
CA TRP A 215 18.30 -5.69 -8.82
C TRP A 215 19.47 -5.66 -9.81
N ILE A 216 20.69 -6.00 -9.39
CA ILE A 216 21.88 -6.02 -10.25
C ILE A 216 21.70 -6.98 -11.43
N ALA A 217 21.04 -8.12 -11.20
CA ALA A 217 20.73 -9.09 -12.26
C ALA A 217 19.37 -8.81 -12.91
N LEU A 218 18.35 -8.48 -12.11
CA LEU A 218 16.99 -8.33 -12.63
C LEU A 218 16.79 -7.10 -13.51
N TYR A 219 17.49 -5.98 -13.26
CA TYR A 219 17.32 -4.77 -14.06
C TYR A 219 17.85 -4.94 -15.48
N PRO A 220 19.09 -5.42 -15.71
CA PRO A 220 19.56 -5.73 -17.05
C PRO A 220 18.64 -6.73 -17.79
N LEU A 221 18.18 -7.78 -17.10
CA LEU A 221 17.27 -8.76 -17.69
C LEU A 221 15.90 -8.16 -18.04
N GLY A 222 15.35 -7.31 -17.17
CA GLY A 222 14.09 -6.59 -17.42
C GLY A 222 14.20 -5.69 -18.64
N PHE A 223 15.17 -4.76 -18.63
CA PHE A 223 15.40 -3.82 -19.73
C PHE A 223 15.72 -4.51 -21.06
N LEU A 224 16.46 -5.62 -21.03
CA LEU A 224 16.75 -6.40 -22.24
C LEU A 224 15.47 -7.01 -22.82
N ASN A 225 14.61 -7.61 -22.00
CA ASN A 225 13.35 -8.18 -22.47
C ASN A 225 12.37 -7.08 -22.95
N GLU A 226 12.30 -5.94 -22.25
CA GLU A 226 11.53 -4.77 -22.71
C GLU A 226 12.02 -4.29 -24.07
N GLY A 227 13.33 -4.15 -24.24
CA GLY A 227 13.96 -3.75 -25.50
C GLY A 227 13.65 -4.72 -26.64
N ILE A 228 13.70 -6.03 -26.39
CA ILE A 228 13.34 -7.06 -27.39
C ILE A 228 11.87 -6.94 -27.78
N ILE A 229 10.96 -6.76 -26.81
CA ILE A 229 9.52 -6.60 -27.07
C ILE A 229 9.27 -5.36 -27.93
N ILE A 230 9.85 -4.22 -27.57
CA ILE A 230 9.72 -2.97 -28.33
C ILE A 230 10.29 -3.15 -29.74
N LEU A 231 11.47 -3.74 -29.89
CA LEU A 231 12.11 -3.98 -31.19
C LEU A 231 11.24 -4.86 -32.10
N ARG A 232 10.65 -5.92 -31.55
CA ARG A 232 9.75 -6.82 -32.28
C ARG A 232 8.41 -6.18 -32.60
N ASN A 233 7.95 -5.25 -31.77
CA ASN A 233 6.71 -4.53 -31.99
C ASN A 233 6.80 -3.46 -33.08
N ILE A 234 7.99 -2.93 -33.40
CA ILE A 234 8.17 -1.93 -34.48
C ILE A 234 7.47 -2.36 -35.77
N PRO A 235 7.81 -3.48 -36.44
CA PRO A 235 7.18 -3.86 -37.70
C PRO A 235 5.66 -4.07 -37.56
N TYR A 236 5.18 -4.60 -36.42
CA TYR A 236 3.75 -4.76 -36.19
C TYR A 236 3.02 -3.42 -36.06
N PHE A 237 3.62 -2.41 -35.43
CA PHE A 237 3.06 -1.07 -35.36
C PHE A 237 3.15 -0.31 -36.69
N GLU A 238 4.16 -0.61 -37.53
CA GLU A 238 4.23 -0.08 -38.89
C GLU A 238 3.09 -0.62 -39.77
N GLU A 239 2.78 -1.92 -39.66
CA GLU A 239 1.67 -2.57 -40.38
C GLU A 239 0.30 -2.09 -39.87
N THR A 240 0.10 -2.14 -38.56
CA THR A 240 -1.22 -1.85 -37.95
C THR A 240 -1.52 -0.36 -37.87
N LYS A 241 -0.50 0.51 -38.01
CA LYS A 241 -0.60 1.98 -37.88
C LYS A 241 -1.20 2.44 -36.55
N LYS A 242 -1.28 1.57 -35.54
CA LYS A 242 -1.81 1.89 -34.21
C LYS A 242 -0.97 3.00 -33.57
N PHE A 243 -1.65 3.89 -32.85
CA PHE A 243 -1.07 5.07 -32.19
C PHE A 243 -0.33 6.07 -33.10
N SER A 244 -0.43 5.93 -34.43
CA SER A 244 0.15 6.89 -35.37
C SER A 244 -0.94 7.81 -35.93
N LEU A 245 -0.67 9.11 -35.98
CA LEU A 245 -1.55 10.13 -36.55
C LEU A 245 -1.01 10.53 -37.92
N PHE A 246 -1.81 10.26 -38.96
CA PHE A 246 -1.52 10.66 -40.33
C PHE A 246 -2.33 11.90 -40.71
N LEU A 247 -1.80 12.67 -41.64
CA LEU A 247 -2.53 13.79 -42.22
C LEU A 247 -3.63 13.29 -43.18
N PRO A 248 -4.73 14.04 -43.35
CA PRO A 248 -5.04 15.29 -42.66
C PRO A 248 -5.74 15.07 -41.30
N ASN A 249 -5.24 15.73 -40.25
CA ASN A 249 -5.85 15.80 -38.91
C ASN A 249 -6.15 17.28 -38.57
N LYS A 250 -7.18 17.55 -37.76
CA LYS A 250 -7.61 18.91 -37.37
C LYS A 250 -6.49 19.80 -36.81
N TRP A 251 -5.45 19.18 -36.26
CA TRP A 251 -4.31 19.83 -35.61
C TRP A 251 -3.09 19.98 -36.53
N ASN A 252 -3.13 19.47 -37.77
CA ASN A 252 -2.01 19.46 -38.72
C ASN A 252 -0.70 18.86 -38.19
N ILE A 253 -0.80 17.91 -37.24
CA ILE A 253 0.35 17.20 -36.66
C ILE A 253 0.37 15.77 -37.20
N SER A 254 1.53 15.35 -37.74
CA SER A 254 1.80 13.95 -38.03
C SER A 254 2.67 13.35 -36.92
N PHE A 255 2.26 12.19 -36.42
CA PHE A 255 2.93 11.49 -35.34
C PHE A 255 3.11 10.03 -35.73
N TYR A 256 4.35 9.57 -35.82
CA TYR A 256 4.66 8.19 -36.18
C TYR A 256 5.24 7.46 -34.97
N PHE A 257 4.42 6.61 -34.37
CA PHE A 257 4.76 5.90 -33.14
C PHE A 257 6.01 5.00 -33.26
N PRO A 258 6.23 4.26 -34.37
CA PRO A 258 7.44 3.45 -34.54
C PRO A 258 8.75 4.26 -34.52
N SER A 259 8.74 5.53 -34.95
CA SER A 259 9.93 6.39 -34.86
C SER A 259 10.33 6.65 -33.41
N ILE A 260 9.35 6.85 -32.52
CA ILE A 260 9.62 7.06 -31.08
C ILE A 260 10.18 5.79 -30.44
N MET A 261 9.64 4.63 -30.80
CA MET A 261 10.17 3.35 -30.34
C MET A 261 11.64 3.16 -30.76
N ARG A 262 12.01 3.52 -31.99
CA ARG A 262 13.40 3.50 -32.47
C ARG A 262 14.29 4.46 -31.68
N ILE A 263 13.83 5.69 -31.45
CA ILE A 263 14.57 6.69 -30.65
C ILE A 263 14.77 6.18 -29.22
N TYR A 264 13.73 5.61 -28.62
CA TYR A 264 13.81 5.02 -27.28
C TYR A 264 14.83 3.88 -27.22
N LEU A 265 14.85 2.97 -28.19
CA LEU A 265 15.82 1.86 -28.21
C LEU A 265 17.26 2.35 -28.39
N LEU A 266 17.48 3.37 -29.24
CA LEU A 266 18.82 3.87 -29.56
C LEU A 266 19.38 4.79 -28.47
N LEU A 267 18.55 5.70 -27.95
CA LEU A 267 18.99 6.79 -27.06
C LEU A 267 18.42 6.70 -25.65
N GLY A 268 17.29 6.04 -25.45
CA GLY A 268 16.61 5.96 -24.15
C GLY A 268 17.03 4.78 -23.30
N LEU A 269 17.16 3.59 -23.89
CA LEU A 269 17.30 2.32 -23.17
C LEU A 269 18.53 2.29 -22.25
N PHE A 270 19.72 2.60 -22.79
CA PHE A 270 20.96 2.56 -22.01
C PHE A 270 21.05 3.68 -20.97
N PRO A 271 20.73 4.96 -21.27
CA PRO A 271 20.72 6.00 -20.25
C PRO A 271 19.70 5.77 -19.13
N LEU A 272 18.50 5.26 -19.44
CA LEU A 272 17.50 4.93 -18.43
C LEU A 272 17.95 3.76 -17.56
N LEU A 273 18.53 2.72 -18.15
CA LEU A 273 19.13 1.61 -17.39
C LEU A 273 20.24 2.12 -16.47
N TYR A 274 21.15 2.95 -16.99
CA TYR A 274 22.25 3.52 -16.20
C TYR A 274 21.72 4.38 -15.04
N PHE A 275 20.73 5.24 -15.30
CA PHE A 275 20.09 6.05 -14.26
C PHE A 275 19.44 5.18 -13.19
N ALA A 276 18.66 4.17 -13.58
CA ALA A 276 18.00 3.26 -12.65
C ALA A 276 19.00 2.46 -11.79
N MET A 277 20.05 1.92 -12.42
CA MET A 277 21.13 1.19 -11.74
C MET A 277 21.89 2.08 -10.77
N THR A 278 22.22 3.31 -11.19
CA THR A 278 22.93 4.29 -10.36
C THR A 278 22.10 4.70 -9.16
N HIS A 279 20.80 4.93 -9.35
CA HIS A 279 19.88 5.23 -8.25
C HIS A 279 19.82 4.08 -7.23
N MET A 280 19.66 2.84 -7.69
CA MET A 280 19.64 1.66 -6.81
C MET A 280 20.99 1.41 -6.12
N TYR A 281 22.11 1.69 -6.79
CA TYR A 281 23.43 1.63 -6.19
C TYR A 281 23.57 2.61 -5.03
N HIS A 282 23.16 3.87 -5.20
CA HIS A 282 23.18 4.85 -4.12
C HIS A 282 22.28 4.43 -2.95
N GLN A 283 21.11 3.86 -3.22
CA GLN A 283 20.24 3.32 -2.16
C GLN A 283 20.90 2.16 -1.40
N ARG A 284 21.56 1.25 -2.12
CA ARG A 284 22.31 0.12 -1.54
C ARG A 284 23.41 0.62 -0.60
N VAL A 285 24.24 1.55 -1.06
CA VAL A 285 25.34 2.12 -0.25
C VAL A 285 24.79 2.83 0.98
N LYS A 286 23.69 3.58 0.85
CA LYS A 286 23.07 4.30 1.96
C LYS A 286 22.55 3.38 3.07
N ILE A 287 21.99 2.22 2.71
CA ILE A 287 21.32 1.33 3.66
C ILE A 287 22.28 0.26 4.18
N LEU A 288 22.96 -0.47 3.29
CA LEU A 288 23.90 -1.52 3.69
C LEU A 288 25.21 -0.94 4.25
N GLY A 289 25.69 0.20 3.73
CA GLY A 289 26.91 0.83 4.23
C GLY A 289 26.78 1.38 5.65
N ARG A 290 25.57 1.77 6.08
CA ARG A 290 25.30 2.15 7.48
C ARG A 290 25.20 0.94 8.40
N SER A 291 24.61 -0.15 7.93
CA SER A 291 24.49 -1.40 8.69
C SER A 291 25.85 -2.07 8.95
N GLN A 292 26.84 -1.88 8.07
CA GLN A 292 28.21 -2.37 8.30
C GLN A 292 28.93 -1.55 9.36
N ARG A 293 28.85 -0.21 9.31
CA ARG A 293 29.48 0.66 10.32
C ARG A 293 28.92 0.43 11.73
N GLN A 294 27.60 0.25 11.88
CA GLN A 294 26.98 -0.06 13.18
C GLN A 294 27.32 -1.45 13.75
N LYS A 295 27.94 -2.34 12.97
CA LYS A 295 28.42 -3.63 13.46
C LYS A 295 29.91 -3.61 13.81
N GLU A 296 30.63 -2.57 13.39
CA GLU A 296 32.07 -2.39 13.64
C GLU A 296 32.33 -1.49 14.88
N ASP A 297 31.32 -0.75 15.34
CA ASP A 297 31.28 -0.03 16.62
C ASP A 297 30.66 -0.88 17.75
#